data_AF-A0A2T4RXK7-F1
#
_entry.id   AF-A0A2T4RXK7-F1
#
_cell.length_a   1.000
_cell.length_b   1.000
_cell.length_c   1.000
_cell.angle_alpha   90.00
_cell.angle_beta   90.00
_cell.angle_gamma   90.00
#
_symmetry.space_group_name_H-M   'P 1'
#
loop_
_entity.id
_entity.type
_entity.pdbx_description
1 polymer ?
#
loop_
_entity_poly.entity_id
_entity_poly.type
_entity_poly.pdbx_seq_one_letter_code
_entity_poly.pdbx_strand_id
1 'polypeptide(L)'
;DIYIEADIDSVYDQLNNFNQIFIVGTAISLFITGLLGFFIARTITKPITDMRNQTVEMSKGNYTQRVKIYGNDEIGELALAFNNLSKRVQEAQANTESEKRRLDSVITHMSDGVIATDRRGRVLIVNDM
;
A
#
# COMPACT_ATOMS: atom_id res chain seq x y z
N ASP A 1 -7.65 -61.07 -52.06
CA ASP A 1 -7.51 -59.61 -51.95
C ASP A 1 -8.68 -59.01 -51.19
N ILE A 2 -8.45 -58.56 -49.96
CA ILE A 2 -9.37 -57.70 -49.21
C ILE A 2 -8.51 -56.61 -48.59
N TYR A 3 -8.53 -55.43 -49.21
CA TYR A 3 -7.85 -54.23 -48.72
C TYR A 3 -8.58 -53.75 -47.48
N ILE A 4 -7.88 -53.75 -46.35
CA ILE A 4 -8.31 -53.08 -45.12
C ILE A 4 -8.06 -51.59 -45.34
N GLU A 5 -8.94 -50.96 -46.11
CA GLU A 5 -9.12 -49.50 -46.13
C GLU A 5 -10.07 -49.14 -44.99
N ALA A 6 -9.74 -49.59 -43.77
CA ALA A 6 -10.44 -49.17 -42.57
C ALA A 6 -9.99 -47.74 -42.25
N ASP A 7 -10.66 -46.81 -42.91
CA ASP A 7 -11.08 -45.49 -42.43
C ASP A 7 -10.03 -44.72 -41.61
N ILE A 8 -8.92 -44.32 -42.26
CA ILE A 8 -7.98 -43.34 -41.70
C ILE A 8 -8.67 -41.99 -41.43
N ASP A 9 -9.75 -41.70 -42.17
CA ASP A 9 -10.56 -40.49 -42.01
C ASP A 9 -11.22 -40.46 -40.63
N SER A 10 -11.72 -41.60 -40.12
CA SER A 10 -12.24 -41.71 -38.75
C SER A 10 -11.21 -41.40 -37.67
N VAL A 11 -9.93 -41.70 -37.91
CA VAL A 11 -8.83 -41.38 -37.00
C VAL A 11 -8.51 -39.89 -37.07
N TYR A 12 -8.50 -39.29 -38.27
CA TYR A 12 -8.33 -37.84 -38.44
C TYR A 12 -9.48 -37.04 -37.83
N ASP A 13 -10.73 -37.48 -37.98
CA ASP A 13 -11.90 -36.85 -37.40
C ASP A 13 -11.88 -36.92 -35.87
N GLN A 14 -11.42 -38.05 -35.30
CA GLN A 14 -11.19 -38.16 -33.86
C GLN A 14 -10.12 -37.17 -33.39
N LEU A 15 -8.98 -37.08 -34.09
CA LEU A 15 -7.92 -36.12 -33.75
C LEU A 15 -8.40 -34.67 -33.84
N ASN A 16 -9.24 -34.35 -34.82
CA ASN A 16 -9.77 -33.00 -34.98
C ASN A 16 -10.73 -32.62 -33.84
N ASN A 17 -11.59 -33.56 -33.42
CA ASN A 17 -12.46 -33.36 -32.25
C ASN A 17 -11.64 -33.18 -30.96
N PHE A 18 -10.58 -33.97 -30.75
CA PHE A 18 -9.66 -33.77 -29.61
C PHE A 18 -9.03 -32.38 -29.67
N ASN A 19 -8.46 -31.98 -30.81
CA ASN A 19 -7.85 -30.66 -30.97
C ASN A 19 -8.85 -29.53 -30.71
N GLN A 20 -10.10 -29.65 -31.18
CA GLN A 20 -11.13 -28.64 -30.95
C GLN A 20 -11.45 -28.51 -29.45
N ILE A 21 -11.62 -29.64 -28.75
CA ILE A 21 -11.84 -29.64 -27.29
C ILE A 21 -10.65 -28.99 -26.56
N PHE A 22 -9.41 -29.32 -26.95
CA PHE A 22 -8.20 -28.73 -26.37
C PHE A 22 -8.09 -27.23 -26.61
N ILE A 23 -8.37 -26.76 -27.82
CA ILE A 23 -8.33 -25.33 -28.17
C ILE A 23 -9.39 -24.57 -27.37
N VAL A 24 -10.63 -25.06 -27.34
CA VAL A 24 -11.73 -24.42 -26.60
C VAL A 24 -11.43 -24.43 -25.09
N GLY A 25 -10.96 -25.56 -24.56
CA GLY A 25 -10.56 -25.68 -23.16
C GLY A 25 -9.46 -24.68 -22.79
N THR A 26 -8.42 -24.59 -23.61
CA THR A 26 -7.31 -23.64 -23.41
C THR A 26 -7.79 -22.19 -23.47
N ALA A 27 -8.65 -21.86 -24.43
CA ALA A 27 -9.20 -20.51 -24.58
C ALA A 27 -10.03 -20.12 -23.33
N ILE A 28 -10.87 -21.02 -22.83
CA ILE A 28 -11.65 -20.79 -21.61
C ILE A 28 -10.73 -20.64 -20.39
N SER A 29 -9.73 -21.50 -20.24
CA SER A 29 -8.76 -21.41 -19.14
C SER A 29 -8.01 -20.08 -19.15
N LEU A 30 -7.49 -19.65 -20.31
CA LEU A 30 -6.81 -18.36 -20.46
C LEU A 30 -7.74 -17.19 -20.12
N PHE A 31 -9.00 -17.25 -20.57
CA PHE A 31 -9.99 -16.24 -20.26
C PHE A 31 -10.25 -16.14 -18.75
N ILE A 32 -10.47 -17.26 -18.07
CA ILE A 32 -10.69 -17.30 -16.62
C ILE A 32 -9.45 -16.82 -15.86
N THR A 33 -8.25 -17.26 -16.25
CA THR A 33 -7.00 -16.82 -15.62
C THR A 33 -6.79 -15.31 -15.79
N GLY A 34 -7.01 -14.77 -16.98
CA GLY A 34 -6.93 -13.34 -17.24
C GLY A 34 -7.94 -12.54 -16.41
N LEU A 35 -9.18 -13.04 -16.32
CA LEU A 35 -10.22 -12.42 -15.52
C LEU A 35 -9.86 -12.41 -14.01
N LEU A 36 -9.42 -13.55 -13.47
CA LEU A 36 -8.98 -13.64 -12.08
C LEU A 36 -7.77 -12.73 -11.79
N GLY A 37 -6.79 -12.70 -12.69
CA GLY A 37 -5.63 -11.81 -12.57
C GLY A 37 -6.04 -10.35 -12.53
N PHE A 38 -7.00 -9.94 -13.37
CA PHE A 38 -7.56 -8.60 -13.36
C PHE A 38 -8.27 -8.27 -12.04
N PHE A 39 -9.05 -9.20 -11.49
CA PHE A 39 -9.70 -9.03 -10.18
C PHE A 39 -8.67 -8.86 -9.06
N ILE A 40 -7.68 -9.76 -8.95
CA ILE A 40 -6.62 -9.69 -7.94
C ILE A 40 -5.86 -8.37 -8.02
N ALA A 41 -5.49 -7.94 -9.22
CA ALA A 41 -4.80 -6.67 -9.42
C ALA A 41 -5.60 -5.48 -8.88
N ARG A 42 -6.93 -5.53 -9.02
CA ARG A 42 -7.83 -4.44 -8.61
C ARG A 42 -8.23 -4.49 -7.14
N THR A 43 -8.45 -5.67 -6.56
CA THR A 43 -8.94 -5.84 -5.18
C THR A 43 -7.82 -5.99 -4.16
N ILE A 44 -6.62 -6.43 -4.58
CA ILE A 44 -5.50 -6.69 -3.67
C ILE A 44 -4.30 -5.81 -4.04
N THR A 45 -3.77 -5.96 -5.26
CA THR A 45 -2.48 -5.34 -5.63
C THR A 45 -2.57 -3.81 -5.61
N LYS A 46 -3.65 -3.23 -6.15
CA LYS A 46 -3.84 -1.78 -6.20
C LYS A 46 -3.99 -1.17 -4.79
N PRO A 47 -4.89 -1.64 -3.91
CA PRO A 47 -4.97 -1.12 -2.54
C PRO A 47 -3.65 -1.23 -1.75
N ILE A 48 -2.92 -2.35 -1.88
CA ILE A 48 -1.61 -2.52 -1.22
C ILE A 48 -0.58 -1.52 -1.73
N THR A 49 -0.55 -1.29 -3.05
CA THR A 49 0.36 -0.31 -3.66
C THR A 49 0.02 1.11 -3.22
N ASP A 50 -1.26 1.46 -3.13
CA ASP A 50 -1.71 2.75 -2.62
C ASP A 50 -1.29 2.96 -1.16
N MET A 51 -1.47 1.96 -0.30
CA MET A 51 -0.99 1.98 1.08
C MET A 51 0.52 2.17 1.15
N ARG A 52 1.29 1.41 0.37
CA ARG A 52 2.75 1.54 0.30
C ARG A 52 3.18 2.96 -0.06
N ASN A 53 2.56 3.55 -1.09
CA ASN A 53 2.89 4.91 -1.53
C ASN A 53 2.57 5.93 -0.43
N GLN A 54 1.45 5.76 0.27
CA GLN A 54 1.12 6.65 1.39
C GLN A 54 2.05 6.50 2.59
N THR A 55 2.52 5.29 2.88
CA THR A 55 3.55 5.08 3.91
C THR A 55 4.85 5.82 3.57
N VAL A 56 5.23 5.88 2.27
CA VAL A 56 6.41 6.63 1.83
C VAL A 56 6.23 8.14 1.99
N GLU A 57 5.04 8.67 1.76
CA GLU A 57 4.76 10.09 2.03
C GLU A 57 4.72 10.37 3.54
N MET A 58 4.20 9.44 4.33
CA MET A 58 4.20 9.52 5.78
C MET A 58 5.62 9.56 6.37
N SER A 59 6.56 8.79 5.81
CA SER A 59 7.96 8.81 6.26
C SER A 59 8.68 10.13 5.97
N LYS A 60 8.17 10.93 5.04
CA LYS A 60 8.63 12.30 4.75
C LYS A 60 7.97 13.36 5.66
N GLY A 61 7.14 12.94 6.61
CA GLY A 61 6.42 13.82 7.53
C GLY A 61 5.05 14.28 7.05
N ASN A 62 4.55 13.78 5.90
CA ASN A 62 3.22 14.11 5.43
C ASN A 62 2.16 13.13 5.98
N TYR A 63 1.62 13.43 7.16
CA TYR A 63 0.61 12.60 7.84
C TYR A 63 -0.84 12.93 7.45
N THR A 64 -1.08 13.86 6.52
CA THR A 64 -2.44 14.30 6.19
C THR A 64 -3.14 13.38 5.19
N GLN A 65 -2.36 12.62 4.42
CA GLN A 65 -2.93 11.75 3.40
C GLN A 65 -3.60 10.52 4.03
N ARG A 66 -4.63 10.02 3.35
CA ARG A 66 -5.41 8.86 3.78
C ARG A 66 -5.51 7.88 2.62
N VAL A 67 -5.47 6.60 2.96
CA VAL A 67 -5.67 5.52 2.01
C VAL A 67 -7.17 5.32 1.80
N LYS A 68 -7.57 5.07 0.55
CA LYS A 68 -8.95 4.74 0.21
C LYS A 68 -9.28 3.31 0.68
N ILE A 69 -10.46 3.15 1.27
CA ILE A 69 -10.99 1.84 1.65
C ILE A 69 -11.76 1.30 0.44
N TYR A 70 -11.33 0.14 -0.06
CA TYR A 70 -11.88 -0.46 -1.29
C TYR A 70 -12.92 -1.56 -1.02
N GLY A 71 -12.98 -2.09 0.20
CA GLY A 71 -13.89 -3.17 0.59
C GLY A 71 -14.00 -3.30 2.11
N ASN A 72 -14.75 -4.31 2.55
CA ASN A 72 -14.95 -4.66 3.97
C ASN A 72 -14.28 -6.02 4.30
N ASP A 73 -13.24 -6.36 3.56
CA ASP A 73 -12.40 -7.55 3.76
C ASP A 73 -11.15 -7.17 4.56
N GLU A 74 -10.21 -8.11 4.68
CA GLU A 74 -8.94 -7.93 5.38
C GLU A 74 -8.10 -6.78 4.79
N ILE A 75 -8.22 -6.51 3.49
CA ILE A 75 -7.55 -5.39 2.83
C ILE A 75 -8.20 -4.07 3.23
N GLY A 76 -9.54 -4.04 3.35
CA GLY A 76 -10.30 -2.92 3.89
C GLY A 76 -9.97 -2.61 5.35
N GLU A 77 -9.92 -3.64 6.20
CA GLU A 77 -9.53 -3.51 7.60
C GLU A 77 -8.10 -3.00 7.75
N LEU A 78 -7.17 -3.46 6.90
CA LEU A 78 -5.81 -2.95 6.88
C LEU A 78 -5.75 -1.47 6.49
N ALA A 79 -6.55 -1.03 5.51
CA ALA A 79 -6.65 0.37 5.14
C ALA A 79 -7.20 1.24 6.29
N LEU A 80 -8.18 0.74 7.04
CA LEU A 80 -8.70 1.39 8.25
C LEU A 80 -7.63 1.49 9.33
N ALA A 81 -6.91 0.40 9.62
CA ALA A 81 -5.82 0.38 10.59
C ALA A 81 -4.71 1.37 10.20
N PHE A 82 -4.34 1.43 8.92
CA PHE A 82 -3.36 2.39 8.40
C PHE A 82 -3.80 3.83 8.63
N ASN A 83 -5.06 4.16 8.30
CA ASN A 83 -5.59 5.52 8.49
C ASN A 83 -5.62 5.92 9.96
N ASN A 84 -5.97 4.99 10.85
CA ASN A 84 -5.93 5.21 12.30
C ASN A 84 -4.50 5.45 12.81
N LEU A 85 -3.52 4.68 12.32
CA LEU A 85 -2.11 4.89 12.62
C LEU A 85 -1.65 6.29 12.16
N SER A 86 -1.93 6.64 10.91
CA SER A 86 -1.58 7.96 10.34
C SER A 86 -2.15 9.11 11.18
N LYS A 87 -3.42 9.01 11.58
CA LYS A 87 -4.06 9.98 12.48
C LYS A 87 -3.36 10.08 13.83
N ARG A 88 -3.04 8.96 14.48
CA ARG A 88 -2.35 8.95 15.78
C ARG A 88 -0.96 9.56 15.70
N VAL A 89 -0.21 9.30 14.62
CA VAL A 89 1.09 9.91 14.40
C VAL A 89 0.97 11.42 14.20
N GLN A 90 -0.02 11.86 13.42
CA GLN A 90 -0.30 13.29 13.23
C GLN A 90 -0.61 13.99 14.56
N GLU A 91 -1.46 13.40 15.39
CA GLU A 91 -1.81 13.94 16.72
C GLU A 91 -0.60 13.99 17.65
N ALA A 92 0.21 12.91 17.69
CA ALA A 92 1.42 12.88 18.50
C ALA A 92 2.44 13.96 18.09
N GLN A 93 2.60 14.18 16.79
CA GLN A 93 3.48 15.23 16.26
C GLN A 93 2.97 16.62 16.63
N ALA A 94 1.67 16.88 16.47
CA ALA A 94 1.05 18.16 16.81
C ALA A 94 1.19 18.47 18.31
N ASN A 95 1.02 17.47 19.17
CA ASN A 95 1.21 17.61 20.62
C ASN A 95 2.66 17.95 20.96
N THR A 96 3.62 17.25 20.36
CA THR A 96 5.05 17.51 20.57
C THR A 96 5.43 18.92 20.14
N GLU A 97 4.88 19.40 19.01
CA GLU A 97 5.13 20.76 18.52
C GLU A 97 4.46 21.83 19.38
N SER A 98 3.28 21.56 19.93
CA SER A 98 2.60 22.43 20.89
C SER A 98 3.39 22.57 22.19
N GLU A 99 3.91 21.45 22.71
CA GLU A 99 4.72 21.42 23.93
C GLU A 99 6.03 22.20 23.75
N LYS A 100 6.73 22.03 22.62
CA LYS A 100 7.91 22.83 22.26
C LYS A 100 7.59 24.32 22.22
N ARG A 101 6.53 24.71 21.50
CA ARG A 101 6.11 26.13 21.42
C ARG A 101 5.80 26.72 22.79
N ARG A 102 5.19 25.94 23.68
CA ARG A 102 4.90 26.37 25.05
C ARG A 102 6.20 26.59 25.84
N LEU A 103 7.18 25.69 25.75
CA LEU A 103 8.47 25.84 26.39
C LEU A 103 9.22 27.08 25.85
N ASP A 104 9.26 27.25 24.53
CA ASP A 104 9.90 28.41 23.89
C ASP A 104 9.24 29.72 24.33
N SER A 105 7.91 29.74 24.44
CA SER A 105 7.16 30.91 24.90
C SER A 105 7.45 31.26 26.35
N VAL A 106 7.57 30.25 27.22
CA VAL A 106 7.94 30.45 28.63
C VAL A 106 9.34 31.05 28.71
N ILE A 107 10.33 30.45 28.05
CA ILE A 107 11.73 30.93 28.09
C ILE A 107 11.86 32.36 27.55
N THR A 108 11.16 32.68 26.45
CA THR A 108 11.25 34.00 25.81
C THR A 108 10.61 35.12 26.65
N HIS A 109 9.65 34.81 27.54
CA HIS A 109 8.98 35.80 28.38
C HIS A 109 9.47 35.80 29.85
N MET A 110 10.52 35.03 30.17
CA MET A 110 11.12 35.07 31.50
C MET A 110 11.88 36.40 31.66
N SER A 111 11.54 37.15 32.70
CA SER A 111 12.19 38.43 33.04
C SER A 111 13.65 38.30 33.45
N ASP A 112 14.06 37.10 33.89
CA ASP A 112 15.45 36.78 34.21
C ASP A 112 16.14 36.19 32.98
N GLY A 113 17.37 36.63 32.72
CA GLY A 113 18.20 36.06 31.67
C GLY A 113 18.56 34.60 31.94
N VAL A 114 18.21 33.71 31.01
CA VAL A 114 18.50 32.28 31.07
C VAL A 114 19.56 31.93 30.02
N ILE A 115 20.67 31.34 30.46
CA ILE A 115 21.74 30.82 29.60
C ILE A 115 21.93 29.33 29.88
N ALA A 116 21.81 28.51 28.83
CA ALA A 116 22.09 27.07 28.91
C ALA A 116 23.37 26.72 28.13
N THR A 117 24.22 25.84 28.68
CA THR A 117 25.47 25.40 28.03
C THR A 117 25.56 23.88 27.89
N ASP A 118 26.31 23.41 26.89
CA ASP A 118 26.65 22.00 26.77
C ASP A 118 27.76 21.57 27.77
N ARG A 119 28.10 20.27 27.79
CA ARG A 119 29.18 19.73 28.65
C ARG A 119 30.58 20.32 28.34
N ARG A 120 30.73 21.02 27.21
CA ARG A 120 31.97 21.67 26.77
C ARG A 120 31.94 23.19 26.99
N GLY A 121 30.91 23.70 27.68
CA GLY A 121 30.75 25.12 27.99
C GLY A 121 30.27 25.99 26.83
N ARG A 122 29.78 25.40 25.72
CA ARG A 122 29.24 26.16 24.58
C ARG A 122 27.77 26.51 24.85
N VAL A 123 27.39 27.76 24.60
CA VAL A 123 26.01 28.24 24.76
C VAL A 123 25.09 27.54 23.77
N LEU A 124 24.00 26.96 24.28
CA LEU A 124 22.94 26.29 23.52
C LEU A 124 21.71 27.19 23.37
N ILE A 125 21.34 27.93 24.41
CA ILE A 125 20.16 28.79 24.46
C ILE A 125 20.51 30.04 25.27
N VAL A 126 20.05 31.20 24.81
CA VAL A 126 20.02 32.47 25.53
C VAL A 126 18.65 33.12 25.26
N ASN A 127 17.95 33.59 26.30
CA ASN A 127 16.75 34.41 26.11
C ASN A 127 17.11 35.91 26.14
N ASP A 128 16.29 36.71 25.47
CA ASP A 128 16.39 38.17 25.58
C ASP A 128 15.75 38.61 26.90
N MET A 129 16.42 39.53 27.62
CA MET A 129 15.94 40.16 28.86
C MET A 129 14.96 41.29 28.57
#